data_AF-A0A658NGR2-F1
#
_entry.id   AF-A0A658NGR2-F1
#
_cell.length_a   1.000
_cell.length_b   1.000
_cell.length_c   1.000
_cell.angle_alpha   90.00
_cell.angle_beta   90.00
_cell.angle_gamma   90.00
#
_symmetry.space_group_name_H-M   'P 1'
#
loop_
_entity.id
_entity.type
_entity.pdbx_description
1 polymer ?
#
loop_
_entity_poly.entity_id
_entity_poly.type
_entity_poly.pdbx_seq_one_letter_code
_entity_poly.pdbx_strand_id
1 'polypeptide(L)' 'AAIKIDGSSTVFPISEAYAEEFQIQKRGKVRVTVGVSGTGGGFKKFCRGETDRANASRPISAEEMEACRKAGIKYVEVP' A
#
# COMPACT_ATOMS: atom_id res chain seq x y z
N ALA A 1 4.20 12.49 -10.18
CA ALA A 1 3.47 11.91 -9.05
C ALA A 1 4.19 10.61 -8.65
N ALA A 2 4.51 10.45 -7.37
CA ALA A 2 5.12 9.23 -6.85
C ALA A 2 4.07 8.50 -6.01
N ILE A 3 3.74 7.25 -6.38
CA ILE A 3 2.83 6.38 -5.64
C ILE A 3 3.66 5.53 -4.70
N LYS A 4 3.39 5.61 -3.41
CA LYS A 4 4.04 4.80 -2.36
C LYS A 4 3.13 3.66 -1.95
N ILE A 5 3.62 2.45 -2.08
CA ILE A 5 2.94 1.21 -1.70
C ILE A 5 3.78 0.55 -0.60
N ASP A 6 3.18 0.10 0.50
CA ASP A 6 3.92 -0.62 1.55
C ASP A 6 3.01 -1.62 2.27
N GLY A 7 3.54 -2.78 2.63
CA GLY A 7 2.80 -3.78 3.40
C GLY A 7 3.37 -5.18 3.31
N SER A 8 2.55 -6.15 2.91
CA SER A 8 2.86 -7.58 2.97
C SER A 8 4.10 -7.97 2.17
N SER A 9 5.01 -8.70 2.82
CA SER A 9 6.19 -9.30 2.19
C SER A 9 5.85 -10.42 1.20
N THR A 10 4.71 -11.10 1.38
CA THR A 10 4.30 -12.20 0.47
C THR A 10 3.80 -11.69 -0.87
N VAL A 11 3.20 -10.50 -0.90
CA VAL A 11 2.64 -9.87 -2.11
C VAL A 11 3.62 -8.86 -2.72
N PHE A 12 4.73 -8.58 -2.01
CA PHE A 12 5.78 -7.67 -2.45
C PHE A 12 6.33 -7.97 -3.86
N PRO A 13 6.83 -9.18 -4.19
CA PRO A 13 7.45 -9.42 -5.50
C PRO A 13 6.46 -9.22 -6.67
N ILE A 14 5.18 -9.51 -6.45
CA ILE A 14 4.12 -9.28 -7.43
C ILE A 14 3.83 -7.78 -7.57
N SER A 15 3.78 -7.06 -6.44
CA SER A 15 3.52 -5.62 -6.41
C SER A 15 4.66 -4.83 -7.05
N GLU A 16 5.90 -5.27 -6.85
CA GLU A 16 7.10 -4.70 -7.46
C GLU A 16 7.12 -4.91 -8.97
N ALA A 17 6.86 -6.14 -9.45
CA ALA A 17 6.75 -6.41 -10.88
C ALA A 17 5.66 -5.57 -11.55
N TYR A 18 4.49 -5.43 -10.92
CA TYR A 18 3.42 -4.57 -11.43
C TYR A 18 3.81 -3.09 -11.42
N ALA A 19 4.50 -2.64 -10.38
CA ALA A 19 5.02 -1.28 -10.30
C ALA A 19 6.03 -0.99 -11.41
N GLU A 20 6.93 -1.92 -11.71
CA GLU A 20 7.89 -1.80 -12.81
C GLU A 20 7.18 -1.71 -14.16
N GLU A 21 6.30 -2.65 -14.48
CA GLU A 21 5.53 -2.67 -15.71
C GLU A 21 4.68 -1.39 -15.89
N PHE A 22 4.02 -0.93 -14.82
CA PHE A 22 3.24 0.30 -14.87
C PHE A 22 4.12 1.54 -15.15
N GLN A 23 5.31 1.60 -14.56
CA GLN A 23 6.26 2.68 -14.81
C GLN A 23 6.74 2.67 -16.27
N ILE A 24 7.01 1.48 -16.83
CA ILE A 24 7.37 1.30 -18.25
C ILE A 24 6.22 1.79 -19.15
N GLN A 25 4.99 1.34 -18.89
CA GLN A 25 3.81 1.74 -19.68
C GLN A 25 3.53 3.24 -19.61
N LYS A 26 3.78 3.88 -18.46
CA LYS A 26 3.64 5.33 -18.29
C LYS A 26 4.87 6.11 -18.75
N ARG A 27 5.86 5.46 -19.39
CA ARG A 27 7.11 6.06 -19.87
C ARG A 27 7.83 6.87 -18.77
N GLY A 28 7.82 6.35 -17.54
CA GLY A 28 8.46 7.00 -16.38
C GLY A 28 7.75 8.25 -15.86
N LYS A 29 6.58 8.63 -16.37
CA LYS A 29 5.82 9.81 -15.89
C LYS A 29 5.25 9.62 -14.48
N VAL A 30 5.02 8.37 -14.08
CA VAL A 30 4.59 7.99 -12.75
C VAL A 30 5.69 7.13 -12.15
N ARG A 31 6.09 7.40 -10.91
CA ARG A 31 7.05 6.59 -10.16
C ARG A 31 6.28 5.80 -9.11
N VAL A 32 6.52 4.50 -9.02
CA VAL A 32 5.85 3.64 -8.04
C VAL A 32 6.94 3.04 -7.17
N THR A 33 6.86 3.27 -5.86
CA THR A 33 7.80 2.72 -4.88
C THR A 33 7.05 1.72 -4.03
N VAL A 34 7.53 0.48 -4.01
CA VAL A 34 6.95 -0.60 -3.20
C VAL A 34 7.91 -0.87 -2.03
N GLY A 35 7.39 -0.84 -0.82
CA GLY A 35 8.11 -1.14 0.43
C GLY A 35 7.55 -2.39 1.11
N VAL A 36 8.34 -2.94 2.03
CA VAL A 36 7.97 -4.10 2.84
C VAL A 36 8.03 -3.76 4.31
N SER A 37 6.88 -3.74 4.97
CA SER A 37 6.76 -3.55 6.43
C SER A 37 5.93 -4.64 7.11
N GLY A 38 5.46 -5.62 6.35
CA GLY A 38 4.44 -6.58 6.78
C GLY A 38 3.04 -5.97 6.79
N THR A 39 2.00 -6.80 6.67
CA THR A 39 0.59 -6.35 6.55
C THR A 39 0.18 -5.34 7.64
N GLY A 40 0.46 -5.64 8.91
CA GLY A 40 0.13 -4.71 10.00
C GLY A 40 0.98 -3.44 10.01
N GLY A 41 2.24 -3.52 9.57
CA GLY A 41 3.10 -2.34 9.42
C GLY A 41 2.62 -1.44 8.27
N GLY A 42 2.24 -2.04 7.15
CA GLY A 42 1.65 -1.37 5.99
C GLY A 42 0.35 -0.65 6.33
N PHE A 43 -0.57 -1.32 7.04
CA PHE A 43 -1.80 -0.68 7.51
C PHE A 43 -1.52 0.50 8.44
N LYS A 44 -0.59 0.37 9.39
CA LYS A 44 -0.22 1.49 10.27
C LYS A 44 0.32 2.68 9.48
N LYS A 45 1.23 2.46 8.52
CA LYS A 45 1.77 3.53 7.67
C LYS A 45 0.69 4.17 6.80
N PHE A 46 -0.19 3.36 6.23
CA PHE A 46 -1.32 3.82 5.42
C PHE A 46 -2.32 4.65 6.24
N CYS A 47 -2.70 4.16 7.43
CA CYS A 47 -3.54 4.92 8.35
C CYS A 47 -2.87 6.23 8.81
N ARG A 48 -1.54 6.35 8.75
CA ARG A 48 -0.82 7.61 9.04
C ARG A 48 -0.64 8.51 7.81
N GLY A 49 -1.13 8.10 6.64
CA GLY A 49 -0.97 8.84 5.38
C GLY A 49 0.46 8.84 4.82
N GLU A 50 1.31 7.92 5.28
CA GLU A 50 2.69 7.81 4.77
C GLU A 50 2.76 7.11 3.40
N THR A 51 1.77 6.27 3.11
CA THR A 51 1.64 5.51 1.85
C THR A 51 0.30 5.77 1.18
N ASP A 52 0.30 5.73 -0.16
CA ASP A 52 -0.90 5.87 -0.98
C ASP A 52 -1.70 4.56 -1.05
N ARG A 53 -1.00 3.42 -0.93
CA ARG A 53 -1.60 2.09 -0.91
C ARG A 53 -0.91 1.19 0.11
N ALA A 54 -1.68 0.28 0.69
CA ALA A 54 -1.16 -0.85 1.46
C ALA A 54 -1.51 -2.16 0.77
N ASN A 55 -0.51 -3.02 0.54
CA ASN A 55 -0.74 -4.40 0.12
C ASN A 55 -0.79 -5.31 1.36
N ALA A 56 -1.67 -6.29 1.35
CA ALA A 56 -1.97 -7.09 2.53
C ALA A 56 -2.19 -8.54 2.13
N SER A 57 -1.68 -9.48 2.93
CA SER A 57 -1.96 -10.92 2.80
C SER A 57 -3.22 -11.35 3.55
N ARG A 58 -3.78 -10.46 4.36
CA ARG A 58 -5.00 -10.66 5.14
C ARG A 58 -5.87 -9.41 5.09
N PRO A 59 -7.17 -9.52 5.36
CA PRO A 59 -8.03 -8.36 5.52
C PRO A 59 -7.56 -7.42 6.64
N ILE A 60 -7.97 -6.15 6.54
CA ILE A 60 -7.74 -5.17 7.61
C ILE A 60 -8.54 -5.55 8.86
N SER A 61 -7.92 -5.49 10.04
CA SER A 61 -8.61 -5.83 11.30
C SER A 61 -9.46 -4.66 11.79
N ALA A 62 -10.48 -4.92 12.61
CA ALA A 62 -11.32 -3.87 13.19
C ALA A 62 -10.54 -2.79 13.96
N GLU A 63 -9.48 -3.18 14.65
CA GLU A 63 -8.57 -2.27 15.37
C GLU A 63 -7.82 -1.34 14.40
N GLU A 64 -7.37 -1.88 13.26
CA GLU A 64 -6.69 -1.13 12.21
C GLU A 64 -7.67 -0.20 11.48
N MET A 65 -8.91 -0.64 11.25
CA MET A 65 -9.98 0.21 10.69
C MET A 65 -10.26 1.42 11.58
N GLU A 66 -10.36 1.21 12.89
CA GLU A 66 -10.54 2.31 13.86
C GLU A 66 -9.35 3.26 13.86
N ALA A 67 -8.12 2.76 13.76
CA ALA A 67 -6.93 3.60 13.67
C ALA A 67 -6.94 4.48 12.40
N CYS A 68 -7.28 3.90 11.25
CA CYS A 68 -7.45 4.62 9.98
C CYS A 68 -8.57 5.66 10.07
N ARG A 69 -9.71 5.30 10.66
CA ARG A 69 -10.85 6.21 10.85
C ARG A 69 -10.49 7.38 11.77
N LYS A 70 -9.79 7.13 12.88
CA LYS A 70 -9.30 8.18 13.79
C LYS A 70 -8.32 9.12 13.11
N ALA A 71 -7.52 8.60 12.18
CA ALA A 71 -6.62 9.41 11.37
C ALA A 71 -7.32 10.12 10.19
N GLY A 72 -8.63 9.91 9.99
CA GLY A 72 -9.40 10.52 8.90
C GLY A 72 -9.11 9.93 7.52
N ILE A 73 -8.44 8.78 7.44
CA ILE A 73 -8.10 8.12 6.18
C ILE A 73 -9.30 7.31 5.70
N LYS A 74 -9.85 7.70 4.55
CA LYS A 74 -10.84 6.91 3.81
C LYS A 74 -10.12 5.91 2.93
N TYR A 75 -10.51 4.65 2.99
CA TYR A 75 -9.91 3.59 2.19
C TYR A 75 -10.97 2.67 1.61
N VAL A 76 -10.56 1.94 0.58
CA VAL A 76 -11.37 0.90 -0.06
C VAL A 76 -10.54 -0.36 -0.03
N GLU A 77 -11.10 -1.42 0.55
CA GLU A 77 -10.50 -2.75 0.53
C GLU A 77 -10.85 -3.43 -0.79
N VAL A 78 -9.84 -4.00 -1.45
CA VAL A 78 -10.00 -4.73 -2.71
C VAL A 78 -9.41 -6.13 -2.50
N PRO A 79 -10.21 -7.21 -2.65
CA PRO A 79 -9.74 -8.58 -2.52
C PRO A 79 -8.87 -9.02 -3.70
#